data_AF-A0A2V5P4H6-F1
#
_entry.id   AF-A0A2V5P4H6-F1
#
_cell.length_a   1.000
_cell.length_b   1.000
_cell.length_c   1.000
_cell.angle_alpha   90.00
_cell.angle_beta   90.00
_cell.angle_gamma   90.00
#
_symmetry.space_group_name_H-M   'P 1'
#
loop_
_entity.id
_entity.type
_entity.pdbx_description
1 polymer ?
#
loop_
_entity_poly.entity_id
_entity_poly.type
_entity_poly.pdbx_seq_one_letter_code
_entity_poly.pdbx_strand_id
1 'polypeptide(L)'
;MNSREDSTLTGGGNGDPALTGRRRESRPGCLHLVTERELQELRDALAAGTPPADLEAKLSRLHDDSLIHRFVRQNSRLIIELLLAAYHGTFREASPATLERLLRVLAYVRKEVDAIPDYLPDGLVDDQREIRAVLAELGQLFASFKAWRLRFQVPGMWK
;
A
#
# COMPACT_ATOMS: atom_id res chain seq x y z
N MET A 1 37.15 -29.11 65.49
CA MET A 1 35.94 -28.49 66.06
C MET A 1 35.37 -27.57 64.99
N ASN A 2 34.30 -28.00 64.31
CA ASN A 2 32.90 -27.53 64.47
C ASN A 2 32.75 -26.06 64.02
N SER A 3 31.87 -25.64 63.11
CA SER A 3 30.57 -26.12 62.59
C SER A 3 30.36 -25.48 61.19
N ARG A 4 29.83 -26.14 60.15
CA ARG A 4 28.41 -26.38 59.79
C ARG A 4 27.46 -25.19 59.99
N GLU A 5 26.94 -24.68 58.87
CA GLU A 5 25.59 -24.15 58.56
C GLU A 5 25.66 -23.58 57.11
N ASP A 6 25.26 -24.32 56.08
CA ASP A 6 23.89 -24.51 55.54
C ASP A 6 23.24 -23.22 55.02
N SER A 7 23.20 -23.07 53.70
CA SER A 7 22.18 -22.29 52.97
C SER A 7 22.25 -22.62 51.47
N THR A 8 21.28 -23.42 51.08
CA THR A 8 20.80 -23.69 49.73
C THR A 8 20.39 -22.41 49.00
N LEU A 9 20.94 -22.17 47.81
CA LEU A 9 20.25 -21.40 46.76
C LEU A 9 20.47 -22.05 45.40
N THR A 10 19.41 -22.68 44.94
CA THR A 10 19.10 -23.15 43.59
C THR A 10 19.10 -21.99 42.60
N GLY A 11 20.16 -21.87 41.79
CA GLY A 11 20.20 -20.99 40.61
C GLY A 11 19.99 -21.81 39.34
N GLY A 12 18.73 -22.10 39.01
CA GLY A 12 18.35 -22.72 37.75
C GLY A 12 18.57 -21.74 36.59
N GLY A 13 19.60 -22.00 35.79
CA GLY A 13 19.80 -21.36 34.50
C GLY A 13 18.85 -21.96 33.46
N ASN A 14 17.84 -21.19 33.07
CA ASN A 14 17.08 -21.33 31.82
C ASN A 14 16.86 -19.89 31.37
N GLY A 15 17.50 -19.44 30.29
CA GLY A 15 17.10 -19.82 28.94
C GLY A 15 16.14 -18.74 28.45
N ASP A 16 16.69 -17.79 27.70
CA ASP A 16 15.98 -16.71 27.00
C ASP A 16 14.63 -17.16 26.40
N PRO A 17 13.55 -16.41 26.62
CA PRO A 17 12.52 -16.25 25.63
C PRO A 17 12.73 -14.89 24.95
N ALA A 18 13.35 -15.00 23.77
CA ALA A 18 13.19 -14.12 22.63
C ALA A 18 12.16 -13.01 22.83
N LEU A 19 12.65 -11.78 22.91
CA LEU A 19 11.96 -10.57 22.48
C LEU A 19 11.60 -10.74 20.99
N THR A 20 10.58 -11.56 20.73
CA THR A 20 9.81 -11.53 19.50
C THR A 20 9.02 -10.25 19.57
N GLY A 21 9.69 -9.16 19.17
CA GLY A 21 9.02 -7.97 18.71
C GLY A 21 8.06 -8.39 17.62
N ARG A 22 6.81 -8.66 18.01
CA ARG A 22 5.68 -8.56 17.09
C ARG A 22 5.70 -7.11 16.67
N ARG A 23 6.36 -6.84 15.55
CA ARG A 23 5.97 -5.76 14.66
C ARG A 23 4.50 -6.06 14.39
N ARG A 24 3.61 -5.44 15.16
CA ARG A 24 2.24 -5.20 14.73
C ARG A 24 2.42 -4.34 13.50
N GLU A 25 2.60 -4.98 12.35
CA GLU A 25 2.31 -4.36 11.09
C GLU A 25 0.86 -3.93 11.23
N SER A 26 0.67 -2.65 11.51
CA SER A 26 -0.64 -2.01 11.52
C SER A 26 -1.25 -2.35 10.18
N ARG A 27 -2.10 -3.37 10.15
CA ARG A 27 -2.82 -3.72 8.93
C ARG A 27 -3.58 -2.47 8.55
N PRO A 28 -3.30 -1.84 7.40
CA PRO A 28 -4.22 -0.91 6.77
C PRO A 28 -5.66 -1.33 7.03
N GLY A 29 -6.40 -0.45 7.69
CA GLY A 29 -7.63 -0.79 8.39
C GLY A 29 -8.88 -0.28 7.69
N CYS A 30 -8.73 0.66 6.76
CA CYS A 30 -9.86 1.48 6.30
C CYS A 30 -10.51 0.96 5.02
N LEU A 31 -9.92 -0.06 4.37
CA LEU A 31 -10.41 -0.63 3.11
C LEU A 31 -11.80 -1.27 3.21
N HIS A 32 -12.27 -1.60 4.41
CA HIS A 32 -13.63 -2.07 4.65
C HIS A 32 -14.69 -0.98 4.37
N LEU A 33 -14.28 0.29 4.27
CA LEU A 33 -15.14 1.42 3.88
C LEU A 33 -15.39 1.50 2.36
N VAL A 34 -14.71 0.64 1.58
CA VAL A 34 -14.93 0.50 0.14
C VAL A 34 -16.06 -0.51 -0.09
N THR A 35 -17.13 -0.06 -0.74
CA THR A 35 -18.23 -0.94 -1.14
C THR A 35 -17.86 -1.76 -2.36
N GLU A 36 -18.48 -2.93 -2.54
CA GLU A 36 -18.26 -3.75 -3.73
C GLU A 36 -18.66 -3.02 -5.02
N ARG A 37 -19.67 -2.15 -4.95
CA ARG A 37 -20.08 -1.32 -6.08
C ARG A 37 -18.99 -0.35 -6.51
N GLU A 38 -18.43 0.42 -5.57
CA GLU A 38 -17.34 1.36 -5.86
C GLU A 38 -16.13 0.64 -6.48
N LEU A 39 -15.85 -0.57 -5.98
CA LEU A 39 -14.78 -1.40 -6.47
C LEU A 39 -15.04 -1.89 -7.91
N GLN A 40 -16.25 -2.35 -8.18
CA GLN A 40 -16.65 -2.80 -9.51
C GLN A 40 -16.62 -1.65 -10.53
N GLU A 41 -17.13 -0.47 -10.17
CA GLU A 41 -17.08 0.71 -11.04
C GLU A 41 -15.63 1.10 -11.39
N LEU A 42 -14.72 1.07 -10.41
CA LEU A 42 -13.30 1.32 -10.66
C LEU A 42 -12.66 0.22 -11.54
N ARG A 43 -13.01 -1.05 -11.29
CA ARG A 43 -12.54 -2.19 -12.07
C ARG A 43 -12.90 -2.05 -13.54
N ASP A 44 -14.17 -1.75 -13.82
CA ASP A 44 -14.70 -1.64 -15.17
C ASP A 44 -14.07 -0.48 -15.93
N ALA A 45 -13.89 0.68 -15.27
CA ALA A 45 -13.22 1.83 -15.87
C ALA A 45 -11.76 1.51 -16.27
N LEU A 46 -11.00 0.91 -15.35
CA LEU A 46 -9.62 0.54 -15.60
C LEU A 46 -9.49 -0.59 -16.63
N ALA A 47 -10.41 -1.55 -16.65
CA ALA A 47 -10.46 -2.60 -17.68
C ALA A 47 -10.80 -2.04 -19.07
N ALA A 48 -11.57 -0.95 -19.13
CA ALA A 48 -11.79 -0.17 -20.36
C ALA A 48 -10.61 0.74 -20.72
N GLY A 49 -9.54 0.75 -19.93
CA GLY A 49 -8.30 1.47 -20.20
C GLY A 49 -8.27 2.92 -19.73
N THR A 50 -9.29 3.39 -18.99
CA THR A 50 -9.39 4.80 -18.57
C THR A 50 -9.63 4.92 -17.06
N PRO A 51 -8.78 5.61 -16.30
CA PRO A 51 -9.05 5.88 -14.89
C PRO A 51 -10.32 6.77 -14.74
N PRO A 52 -11.13 6.57 -13.68
CA PRO A 52 -12.29 7.42 -13.43
C PRO A 52 -11.93 8.91 -13.35
N ALA A 53 -12.76 9.77 -13.95
CA ALA A 53 -12.49 11.21 -14.07
C ALA A 53 -12.40 11.93 -12.72
N ASP A 54 -13.17 11.48 -11.73
CA ASP A 54 -13.15 11.99 -10.37
C ASP A 54 -11.86 11.60 -9.62
N LEU A 55 -11.34 10.39 -9.82
CA LEU A 55 -10.03 10.00 -9.31
C LEU A 55 -8.93 10.88 -9.92
N GLU A 56 -8.94 11.08 -11.24
CA GLU A 56 -7.98 11.97 -11.90
C GLU A 56 -8.10 13.43 -11.42
N ALA A 57 -9.32 13.91 -11.20
CA ALA A 57 -9.56 15.24 -10.64
C ALA A 57 -9.03 15.36 -9.21
N LYS A 58 -9.26 14.38 -8.32
CA LYS A 58 -8.67 14.34 -6.97
C LYS A 58 -7.14 14.38 -7.05
N LEU A 59 -6.52 13.51 -7.85
CA LEU A 59 -5.06 13.45 -7.98
C LEU A 59 -4.47 14.74 -8.59
N SER A 60 -5.21 15.43 -9.46
CA SER A 60 -4.77 16.70 -10.06
C SER A 60 -4.84 17.87 -9.08
N ARG A 61 -5.78 17.86 -8.13
CA ARG A 61 -5.91 18.90 -7.08
C ARG A 61 -4.83 18.83 -6.01
N LEU A 62 -4.16 17.69 -5.85
CA LEU A 62 -3.03 17.56 -4.92
C LEU A 62 -1.96 18.61 -5.28
N HIS A 63 -1.20 19.09 -4.29
CA HIS A 63 -0.20 20.15 -4.45
C HIS A 63 1.23 19.60 -4.35
N ASP A 64 2.17 20.17 -5.11
CA ASP A 64 3.55 19.63 -5.17
C ASP A 64 4.45 20.08 -4.00
N ASP A 65 4.06 21.13 -3.29
CA ASP A 65 4.73 21.67 -2.10
C ASP A 65 4.57 20.77 -0.86
N SER A 66 3.47 20.00 -0.78
CA SER A 66 3.24 19.02 0.28
C SER A 66 3.85 17.65 -0.04
N LEU A 67 4.68 17.14 0.89
CA LEU A 67 5.29 15.82 0.78
C LEU A 67 4.24 14.69 0.74
N ILE A 68 3.16 14.83 1.52
CA ILE A 68 2.07 13.86 1.57
C ILE A 68 1.32 13.86 0.23
N HIS A 69 0.97 15.05 -0.28
CA HIS A 69 0.27 15.20 -1.56
C HIS A 69 1.07 14.56 -2.69
N ARG A 70 2.36 14.88 -2.78
CA ARG A 70 3.26 14.30 -3.79
C ARG A 70 3.35 12.78 -3.65
N PHE A 71 3.46 12.27 -2.43
CA PHE A 71 3.51 10.83 -2.18
C PHE A 71 2.23 10.12 -2.64
N VAL A 72 1.06 10.61 -2.23
CA VAL A 72 -0.24 10.03 -2.62
C VAL A 72 -0.38 10.09 -4.13
N ARG A 73 -0.16 11.26 -4.75
CA ARG A 73 -0.28 11.44 -6.20
C ARG A 73 0.59 10.47 -7.00
N GLN A 74 1.88 10.41 -6.70
CA GLN A 74 2.84 9.63 -7.48
C GLN A 74 2.58 8.13 -7.34
N ASN A 75 2.29 7.65 -6.13
CA ASN A 75 2.07 6.23 -5.90
C ASN A 75 0.70 5.77 -6.40
N SER A 76 -0.35 6.59 -6.28
CA SER A 76 -1.64 6.27 -6.91
C SER A 76 -1.52 6.16 -8.43
N ARG A 77 -0.79 7.08 -9.08
CA ARG A 77 -0.51 6.98 -10.53
C ARG A 77 0.26 5.71 -10.89
N LEU A 78 1.27 5.34 -10.10
CA LEU A 78 2.02 4.11 -10.31
C LEU A 78 1.11 2.86 -10.21
N ILE A 79 0.18 2.85 -9.26
CA ILE A 79 -0.79 1.76 -9.10
C ILE A 79 -1.76 1.72 -10.28
N ILE A 80 -2.28 2.86 -10.72
CA ILE A 80 -3.15 2.97 -11.91
C ILE A 80 -2.45 2.39 -13.14
N GLU A 81 -1.22 2.82 -13.42
CA GLU A 81 -0.44 2.35 -14.57
C GLU A 81 -0.20 0.83 -14.51
N LEU A 82 0.06 0.28 -13.31
CA LEU A 82 0.23 -1.17 -13.12
C LEU A 82 -1.07 -1.91 -13.43
N LEU A 83 -2.19 -1.46 -12.89
CA LEU A 83 -3.50 -2.07 -13.11
C LEU A 83 -3.89 -2.03 -14.60
N LEU A 84 -3.69 -0.89 -15.27
CA LEU A 84 -3.92 -0.74 -16.71
C LEU A 84 -3.05 -1.72 -17.51
N ALA A 85 -1.75 -1.77 -17.22
CA ALA A 85 -0.83 -2.69 -17.90
C ALA A 85 -1.19 -4.16 -17.68
N ALA A 86 -1.68 -4.50 -16.49
CA ALA A 86 -2.12 -5.84 -16.15
C ALA A 86 -3.46 -6.21 -16.82
N TYR A 87 -4.46 -5.34 -16.82
CA TYR A 87 -5.75 -5.58 -17.48
C TYR A 87 -5.61 -5.69 -19.00
N HIS A 88 -4.68 -4.95 -19.61
CA HIS A 88 -4.35 -5.11 -21.04
C HIS A 88 -3.40 -6.29 -21.32
N GLY A 89 -2.98 -7.04 -20.30
CA GLY A 89 -2.14 -8.22 -20.45
C GLY A 89 -0.68 -7.94 -20.86
N THR A 90 -0.24 -6.67 -20.79
CA THR A 90 1.12 -6.23 -21.14
C THR A 90 2.12 -6.43 -20.00
N PHE A 91 1.62 -6.44 -18.75
CA PHE A 91 2.39 -6.81 -17.55
C PHE A 91 1.68 -7.97 -16.84
N ARG A 92 2.32 -9.14 -16.75
CA ARG A 92 1.67 -10.41 -16.33
C ARG A 92 2.16 -10.97 -14.99
N GLU A 93 3.06 -10.26 -14.31
CA GLU A 93 3.64 -10.73 -13.03
C GLU A 93 2.68 -10.54 -11.83
N ALA A 94 1.61 -9.76 -12.00
CA ALA A 94 0.61 -9.53 -10.95
C ALA A 94 -0.44 -10.64 -10.88
N SER A 95 -0.65 -11.22 -9.70
CA SER A 95 -1.73 -12.18 -9.47
C SER A 95 -3.10 -11.49 -9.36
N PRO A 96 -4.22 -12.20 -9.62
CA PRO A 96 -5.56 -11.63 -9.44
C PRO A 96 -5.81 -11.06 -8.04
N ALA A 97 -5.36 -11.75 -6.99
CA ALA A 97 -5.49 -11.30 -5.60
C ALA A 97 -4.69 -10.01 -5.34
N THR A 98 -3.53 -9.87 -5.98
CA THR A 98 -2.71 -8.66 -5.92
C THR A 98 -3.37 -7.49 -6.62
N LEU A 99 -3.96 -7.70 -7.80
CA LEU A 99 -4.71 -6.66 -8.52
C LEU A 99 -5.91 -6.18 -7.70
N GLU A 100 -6.64 -7.12 -7.10
CA GLU A 100 -7.76 -6.83 -6.20
C GLU A 100 -7.33 -5.98 -5.00
N ARG A 101 -6.20 -6.32 -4.37
CA ARG A 101 -5.64 -5.57 -3.24
C ARG A 101 -5.30 -4.14 -3.63
N LEU A 102 -4.68 -3.93 -4.80
CA LEU A 102 -4.33 -2.63 -5.34
C LEU A 102 -5.57 -1.80 -5.69
N LEU A 103 -6.56 -2.44 -6.30
CA LEU A 103 -7.84 -1.83 -6.66
C LEU A 103 -8.56 -1.30 -5.42
N ARG A 104 -8.58 -2.05 -4.31
CA ARG A 104 -9.16 -1.60 -3.03
C ARG A 104 -8.45 -0.38 -2.44
N VAL A 105 -7.12 -0.28 -2.56
CA VAL A 105 -6.39 0.92 -2.12
C VAL A 105 -6.78 2.13 -2.96
N LEU A 106 -6.83 1.99 -4.29
CA LEU A 106 -7.24 3.11 -5.14
C LEU A 106 -8.69 3.51 -4.93
N ALA A 107 -9.58 2.54 -4.72
CA ALA A 107 -10.98 2.82 -4.41
C ALA A 107 -11.14 3.56 -3.09
N TYR A 108 -10.29 3.26 -2.09
CA TYR A 108 -10.22 4.03 -0.85
C TYR A 108 -9.76 5.47 -1.11
N VAL A 109 -8.62 5.62 -1.79
CA VAL A 109 -8.05 6.94 -2.14
C VAL A 109 -8.99 7.78 -2.98
N ARG A 110 -9.88 7.18 -3.75
CA ARG A 110 -10.87 7.92 -4.55
C ARG A 110 -11.95 8.59 -3.69
N LYS A 111 -12.18 8.16 -2.45
CA LYS A 111 -13.24 8.72 -1.60
C LYS A 111 -12.84 10.11 -1.10
N GLU A 112 -13.79 11.05 -1.15
CA GLU A 112 -13.63 12.41 -0.57
C GLU A 112 -14.00 12.45 0.92
N VAL A 113 -14.84 11.50 1.35
CA VAL A 113 -15.26 11.31 2.75
C VAL A 113 -14.88 9.89 3.15
N ASP A 114 -13.62 9.73 3.52
CA ASP A 114 -13.03 8.50 4.05
C ASP A 114 -12.87 8.60 5.57
N ALA A 115 -11.90 7.90 6.16
CA ALA A 115 -11.71 7.93 7.61
C ALA A 115 -11.25 9.32 8.12
N ILE A 116 -10.55 10.11 7.31
CA ILE A 116 -10.18 11.48 7.61
C ILE A 116 -10.48 12.35 6.38
N PRO A 117 -11.62 13.07 6.34
CA PRO A 117 -12.01 13.80 5.15
C PRO A 117 -10.92 14.72 4.57
N ASP A 118 -10.74 14.67 3.24
CA ASP A 118 -9.65 15.35 2.51
C ASP A 118 -9.55 16.86 2.75
N TYR A 119 -10.67 17.52 3.10
CA TYR A 119 -10.73 18.96 3.35
C TYR A 119 -10.13 19.37 4.71
N LEU A 120 -9.75 18.41 5.55
CA LEU A 120 -9.07 18.64 6.82
C LEU A 120 -7.54 18.71 6.62
N PRO A 121 -6.79 19.42 7.51
CA PRO A 121 -5.33 19.51 7.40
C PRO A 121 -4.58 18.17 7.33
N ASP A 122 -5.12 17.13 7.96
CA ASP A 122 -4.55 15.78 8.00
C ASP A 122 -5.31 14.76 7.12
N GLY A 123 -6.17 15.24 6.21
CA GLY A 123 -7.12 14.43 5.43
C GLY A 123 -6.52 13.41 4.46
N LEU A 124 -5.20 13.37 4.31
CA LEU A 124 -4.50 12.41 3.42
C LEU A 124 -3.56 11.47 4.19
N VAL A 125 -3.56 11.52 5.52
CA VAL A 125 -2.65 10.72 6.35
C VAL A 125 -3.01 9.24 6.31
N ASP A 126 -4.30 8.93 6.29
CA ASP A 126 -4.85 7.58 6.13
C ASP A 126 -4.67 7.07 4.68
N ASP A 127 -4.92 7.89 3.67
CA ASP A 127 -4.57 7.60 2.27
C ASP A 127 -3.10 7.20 2.11
N GLN A 128 -2.20 8.02 2.64
CA GLN A 128 -0.77 7.73 2.63
C GLN A 128 -0.46 6.41 3.35
N ARG A 129 -1.14 6.10 4.45
CA ARG A 129 -0.92 4.88 5.23
C ARG A 129 -1.31 3.63 4.45
N GLU A 130 -2.47 3.66 3.79
CA GLU A 130 -2.98 2.58 2.95
C GLU A 130 -2.03 2.32 1.77
N ILE A 131 -1.61 3.38 1.09
CA ILE A 131 -0.63 3.31 0.00
C ILE A 131 0.72 2.77 0.50
N ARG A 132 1.24 3.30 1.61
CA ARG A 132 2.54 2.86 2.14
C ARG A 132 2.51 1.38 2.52
N ALA A 133 1.41 0.92 3.10
CA ALA A 133 1.28 -0.47 3.48
C ALA A 133 1.28 -1.40 2.27
N VAL A 134 0.54 -1.07 1.19
CA VAL A 134 0.52 -1.91 -0.01
C VAL A 134 1.85 -1.86 -0.77
N LEU A 135 2.57 -0.74 -0.76
CA LEU A 135 3.91 -0.64 -1.33
C LEU A 135 4.93 -1.49 -0.56
N ALA A 136 4.82 -1.57 0.77
CA ALA A 136 5.68 -2.41 1.58
C ALA A 136 5.36 -3.90 1.38
N GLU A 137 4.07 -4.25 1.38
CA GLU A 137 3.58 -5.60 1.17
C GLU A 137 3.98 -6.15 -0.21
N LEU A 138 3.84 -5.33 -1.27
CA LEU A 138 4.04 -5.74 -2.66
C LEU A 138 5.33 -5.20 -3.28
N GLY A 139 6.35 -4.91 -2.46
CA GLY A 139 7.56 -4.21 -2.89
C GLY A 139 8.26 -4.85 -4.10
N GLN A 140 8.33 -6.19 -4.14
CA GLN A 140 8.93 -6.91 -5.26
C GLN A 140 8.16 -6.73 -6.58
N LEU A 141 6.82 -6.73 -6.52
CA LEU A 141 5.98 -6.50 -7.70
C LEU A 141 6.20 -5.10 -8.27
N PHE A 142 6.23 -4.08 -7.40
CA PHE A 142 6.48 -2.71 -7.82
C PHE A 142 7.89 -2.54 -8.40
N ALA A 143 8.89 -3.25 -7.86
CA ALA A 143 10.23 -3.27 -8.42
C ALA A 143 10.24 -3.90 -9.83
N SER A 144 9.60 -5.06 -10.00
CA SER A 144 9.41 -5.71 -11.31
C SER A 144 8.70 -4.79 -12.30
N PHE A 145 7.60 -4.14 -11.88
CA PHE A 145 6.84 -3.24 -12.73
C PHE A 145 7.67 -2.04 -13.18
N LYS A 146 8.42 -1.40 -12.28
CA LYS A 146 9.33 -0.30 -12.64
C LYS A 146 10.40 -0.74 -13.64
N ALA A 147 11.00 -1.92 -13.44
CA ALA A 147 11.97 -2.47 -14.37
C ALA A 147 11.35 -2.76 -15.76
N TRP A 148 10.13 -3.30 -15.78
CA TRP A 148 9.36 -3.50 -17.01
C TRP A 148 9.09 -2.18 -17.74
N ARG A 149 8.64 -1.12 -17.04
CA ARG A 149 8.40 0.20 -17.65
C ARG A 149 9.65 0.77 -18.34
N LEU A 150 10.81 0.66 -17.69
CA LEU A 150 12.08 1.11 -18.26
C LEU A 150 12.44 0.36 -19.55
N ARG A 151 12.08 -0.93 -19.64
CA ARG A 151 12.38 -1.78 -20.81
C ARG A 151 11.42 -1.58 -21.97
N PHE A 152 10.13 -1.36 -21.70
CA PHE A 152 9.08 -1.43 -22.72
C PHE A 152 8.35 -0.12 -22.96
N GLN A 153 8.26 0.77 -21.97
CA GLN A 153 7.51 2.02 -22.07
C GLN A 153 8.41 3.22 -22.42
N VAL A 154 9.59 3.34 -21.79
CA VAL A 154 10.52 4.46 -22.02
C VAL A 154 11.06 4.51 -23.47
N PRO A 155 11.45 3.40 -24.11
CA PRO A 155 11.94 3.44 -25.49
C PRO A 155 10.90 3.89 -26.53
N GLY A 156 9.61 3.83 -26.19
CA GLY A 156 8.53 4.33 -27.05
C GLY A 156 8.36 5.86 -27.02
N MET A 157 8.90 6.54 -26.02
CA MET A 157 8.80 8.01 -25.87
C MET A 157 9.90 8.78 -26.63
N TRP A 158 10.91 8.09 -27.17
CA TRP A 158 12.05 8.68 -27.87
C TRP A 158 12.00 8.46 -29.39
N LYS A 159 10.84 8.09 -29.93
CA LYS A 159 10.59 7.95 -31.37
C LYS A 159 9.73 9.08 -31.88
#